data_AF-A0A7Z9KB92-F1
#
_entry.id   AF-A0A7Z9KB92-F1
#
_cell.length_a   1.000
_cell.length_b   1.000
_cell.length_c   1.000
_cell.angle_alpha   90.00
_cell.angle_beta   90.00
_cell.angle_gamma   90.00
#
_symmetry.space_group_name_H-M   'P 1'
#
loop_
_entity.id
_entity.type
_entity.pdbx_description
1 polymer ?
#
loop_
_entity_poly.entity_id
_entity_poly.type
_entity_poly.pdbx_seq_one_letter_code
_entity_poly.pdbx_strand_id
1 'polypeptide(L)' 'MEVKIHVNPNTQIVAGIQTFIDFDPAKITVSSVKNALDSPIGLELQSVADNNSGSLIFAVGTLGEPATQPFDMAVMNF' A
#
# COMPACT_ATOMS: atom_id res chain seq x y z
N MET A 1 -13.26 8.67 -2.45
CA MET A 1 -12.90 8.53 -1.02
C MET A 1 -11.42 8.24 -0.94
N GLU A 2 -10.67 8.94 -0.07
CA GLU A 2 -9.24 8.67 0.14
C GLU A 2 -9.05 7.75 1.35
N VAL A 3 -8.21 6.72 1.21
CA VAL A 3 -7.83 5.78 2.27
C VAL A 3 -6.31 5.62 2.28
N LYS A 4 -5.71 5.65 3.46
CA LYS A 4 -4.26 5.45 3.62
C LYS A 4 -3.96 4.09 4.24
N ILE A 5 -2.92 3.44 3.74
CA ILE A 5 -2.35 2.25 4.36
C ILE A 5 -1.24 2.71 5.30
N HIS A 6 -1.52 2.70 6.61
CA HIS A 6 -0.55 3.05 7.64
C HIS A 6 0.12 1.79 8.21
N VAL A 7 1.43 1.85 8.39
CA VAL A 7 2.24 0.76 8.90
C VAL A 7 2.82 1.16 10.24
N ASN A 8 2.59 0.33 11.26
CA ASN A 8 3.31 0.38 12.52
C ASN A 8 4.23 -0.84 12.62
N PRO A 9 5.55 -0.68 12.43
CA PRO A 9 6.50 -1.80 12.44
C PRO A 9 6.64 -2.50 13.80
N ASN A 10 6.16 -1.89 14.90
CA ASN A 10 6.29 -2.41 16.25
C ASN A 10 7.71 -2.93 16.57
N THR A 11 8.72 -2.07 16.35
CA THR A 11 10.17 -2.34 16.51
C THR A 11 10.81 -3.28 15.48
N GLN A 12 10.07 -3.81 14.52
CA GLN A 12 10.64 -4.62 13.44
C GLN A 12 11.30 -3.74 12.37
N ILE A 13 12.35 -4.26 11.76
CA ILE A 13 12.99 -3.67 10.59
C ILE A 13 12.18 -4.09 9.35
N VAL A 14 11.69 -3.13 8.59
CA VAL A 14 10.82 -3.37 7.43
C VAL A 14 11.49 -2.87 6.15
N ALA A 15 11.91 -3.79 5.29
CA ALA A 15 12.48 -3.48 3.98
C ALA A 15 11.45 -3.61 2.83
N GLY A 16 10.32 -4.26 3.09
CA GLY A 16 9.26 -4.43 2.10
C GLY A 16 7.98 -4.95 2.71
N ILE A 17 6.87 -4.61 2.08
CA ILE A 17 5.52 -4.99 2.48
C ILE A 17 4.73 -5.34 1.23
N GLN A 18 3.96 -6.40 1.31
CA GLN A 18 2.88 -6.70 0.39
C GLN A 18 1.56 -6.77 1.14
N THR A 19 0.56 -6.09 0.60
CA THR A 19 -0.80 -6.04 1.14
C THR A 19 -1.78 -6.59 0.12
N PHE A 20 -2.80 -7.26 0.63
CA PHE A 20 -3.96 -7.74 -0.11
C PHE A 20 -5.19 -7.10 0.51
N ILE A 21 -6.00 -6.44 -0.31
CA ILE A 21 -7.19 -5.74 0.14
C ILE A 21 -8.35 -6.22 -0.70
N ASP A 22 -9.36 -6.76 -0.02
CA ASP A 22 -10.64 -7.10 -0.62
C ASP A 22 -11.63 -5.96 -0.40
N PHE A 23 -12.43 -5.65 -1.40
CA PHE A 23 -13.50 -4.66 -1.35
C PHE A 23 -14.75 -5.15 -2.09
N ASP A 24 -15.89 -4.50 -1.83
CA ASP A 24 -17.15 -4.78 -2.53
C ASP A 24 -17.20 -3.98 -3.85
N PRO A 25 -17.01 -4.64 -5.02
CA PRO A 25 -16.94 -3.95 -6.30
C PRO A 25 -18.30 -3.40 -6.76
N ALA A 26 -19.41 -3.82 -6.14
CA ALA A 26 -20.74 -3.26 -6.43
C ALA A 26 -20.94 -1.89 -5.75
N LYS A 27 -20.06 -1.49 -4.82
CA LYS A 27 -20.17 -0.25 -4.05
C LYS A 27 -19.04 0.73 -4.31
N ILE A 28 -17.81 0.25 -4.48
CA ILE A 28 -16.63 1.09 -4.67
C ILE A 28 -15.73 0.53 -5.77
N THR A 29 -14.95 1.41 -6.38
CA THR A 29 -14.03 1.06 -7.48
C THR A 29 -12.69 1.73 -7.18
N VAL A 30 -11.59 0.97 -7.17
CA VAL A 30 -10.26 1.56 -7.02
C VAL A 30 -9.94 2.38 -8.26
N SER A 31 -9.79 3.70 -8.09
CA SER A 31 -9.41 4.64 -9.15
C SER A 31 -7.90 4.86 -9.22
N SER A 32 -7.21 4.79 -8.07
CA SER A 32 -5.74 4.84 -8.03
C SER A 32 -5.20 4.28 -6.72
N VAL A 33 -4.00 3.70 -6.79
CA VAL A 33 -3.15 3.39 -5.63
C VAL A 33 -1.76 3.92 -5.92
N LYS A 34 -1.20 4.68 -4.98
CA LYS A 34 0.14 5.27 -5.12
C LYS A 34 0.90 5.16 -3.81
N ASN A 35 2.22 5.09 -3.90
CA ASN A 35 3.10 5.27 -2.75
C ASN A 35 2.77 6.60 -2.06
N ALA A 36 2.79 6.60 -0.72
CA ALA A 36 2.79 7.85 0.01
C ALA A 36 4.11 8.59 -0.27
N LEU A 37 4.02 9.92 -0.45
CA LEU A 37 5.15 10.74 -0.91
C LEU A 37 6.39 10.61 0.00
N ASP A 38 6.17 10.50 1.30
CA ASP A 38 7.22 10.44 2.33
C ASP A 38 7.46 9.01 2.85
N SER A 39 6.99 7.97 2.13
CA SER A 39 7.22 6.59 2.54
C SER A 39 8.72 6.27 2.50
N PRO A 40 9.32 5.76 3.60
CA PRO A 40 10.71 5.31 3.61
C PRO A 40 10.94 4.07 2.74
N ILE A 41 9.86 3.34 2.40
CA ILE A 41 9.87 2.22 1.46
C ILE A 41 9.00 2.56 0.24
N GLY A 42 9.60 3.23 -0.74
CA GLY A 42 8.89 3.83 -1.88
C GLY A 42 9.11 3.17 -3.24
N LEU A 43 9.85 2.06 -3.30
CA LEU A 43 9.99 1.31 -4.55
C LEU A 43 8.74 0.45 -4.76
N GLU A 44 7.91 0.82 -5.74
CA GLU A 44 6.76 -0.02 -6.11
C GLU A 44 7.25 -1.34 -6.72
N LEU A 45 6.81 -2.46 -6.13
CA LEU A 45 7.13 -3.81 -6.58
C LEU A 45 5.94 -4.46 -7.30
N GLN A 46 4.72 -4.13 -6.89
CA GLN A 46 3.49 -4.60 -7.52
C GLN A 46 2.33 -3.65 -7.20
N SER A 47 1.48 -3.37 -8.20
CA SER A 47 0.22 -2.63 -8.04
C SER A 47 -0.81 -3.17 -9.02
N VAL A 48 -1.73 -4.00 -8.54
CA VAL A 48 -2.75 -4.65 -9.37
C VAL A 48 -4.10 -4.54 -8.69
N ALA A 49 -5.01 -3.77 -9.28
CA ALA A 49 -6.41 -3.69 -8.86
C ALA A 49 -7.30 -4.40 -9.89
N ASP A 50 -8.14 -5.31 -9.42
CA ASP A 50 -9.22 -5.90 -10.20
C ASP A 50 -10.57 -5.45 -9.63
N ASN A 51 -11.13 -4.43 -10.27
CA ASN A 51 -12.43 -3.88 -9.91
C ASN A 51 -13.61 -4.77 -10.29
N ASN A 52 -13.40 -5.87 -11.03
CA ASN A 52 -14.47 -6.83 -11.30
C ASN A 52 -14.58 -7.85 -10.17
N SER A 53 -13.45 -8.36 -9.67
CA SER A 53 -13.42 -9.31 -8.56
C SER A 53 -13.41 -8.65 -7.18
N GLY A 54 -13.09 -7.36 -7.08
CA GLY A 54 -13.05 -6.63 -5.81
C GLY A 54 -11.75 -6.84 -5.05
N SER A 55 -10.61 -6.94 -5.75
CA SER A 55 -9.32 -7.24 -5.13
C SER A 55 -8.23 -6.24 -5.52
N LEU A 56 -7.32 -5.99 -4.58
CA LEU A 56 -6.12 -5.18 -4.77
C LEU A 56 -4.92 -5.88 -4.15
N ILE A 57 -3.84 -5.99 -4.93
CA ILE A 57 -2.51 -6.35 -4.47
C ILE A 57 -1.60 -5.15 -4.61
N PHE A 58 -1.00 -4.72 -3.51
CA PHE A 58 -0.04 -3.62 -3.52
C PHE A 58 1.20 -3.98 -2.71
N ALA A 59 2.37 -3.90 -3.34
CA ALA A 59 3.65 -4.24 -2.75
C ALA A 59 4.68 -3.13 -2.98
N VAL A 60 5.40 -2.78 -1.92
CA VAL A 60 6.47 -1.79 -1.95
C VAL A 60 7.67 -2.28 -1.16
N GLY A 61 8.84 -1.72 -1.46
CA GLY A 61 10.04 -1.98 -0.69
C GLY A 61 11.09 -0.90 -0.80
N THR A 62 12.29 -1.22 -0.34
CA THR A 62 13.48 -0.39 -0.48
C THR A 62 14.70 -1.27 -0.71
N LEU A 63 15.65 -0.77 -1.49
CA LEU A 63 17.02 -1.31 -1.58
C LEU A 63 18.00 -0.52 -0.69
N GLY A 64 17.53 0.55 -0.06
CA GLY A 64 18.29 1.38 0.87
C GLY A 64 17.98 1.06 2.32
N GLU A 65 18.00 2.10 3.17
CA GLU A 65 17.72 1.95 4.59
C GLU A 65 16.28 1.48 4.84
N PRO A 66 16.08 0.41 5.64
CA PRO A 66 14.75 -0.09 5.97
C PRO A 66 14.01 0.82 6.95
N ALA A 67 12.68 0.75 6.93
CA ALA A 67 11.84 1.47 7.86
C ALA A 67 11.89 0.84 9.25
N THR A 68 12.01 1.68 10.28
CA THR A 68 12.02 1.27 11.70
C THR A 68 11.01 2.04 12.55
N GLN A 69 10.42 3.10 12.00
CA GLN A 69 9.40 3.95 12.63
C GLN A 69 8.08 3.81 11.87
N PRO A 70 6.91 4.15 12.48
CA PRO A 70 5.64 4.18 11.78
C PRO A 70 5.64 5.11 10.55
N PHE A 71 4.95 4.71 9.48
CA PHE A 71 4.89 5.46 8.23
C PHE A 71 3.60 5.17 7.45
N ASP A 72 3.22 6.09 6.56
CA ASP A 72 2.20 5.83 5.55
C ASP A 72 2.87 5.12 4.36
N MET A 73 2.36 3.95 3.99
CA MET A 73 2.86 3.15 2.88
C MET A 73 2.27 3.64 1.55
N ALA A 74 0.95 3.81 1.51
CA ALA A 74 0.21 4.07 0.29
C ALA A 74 -1.01 4.95 0.52
N VAL A 75 -1.43 5.65 -0.53
CA VAL A 75 -2.71 6.37 -0.62
C VAL A 75 -3.53 5.74 -1.73
N MET A 76 -4.75 5.33 -1.38
CA MET A 76 -5.74 4.74 -2.28
C MET A 76 -6.90 5.70 -2.47
N ASN A 77 -7.39 5.79 -3.71
CA ASN A 77 -8.62 6.49 -4.04
C ASN A 77 -9.64 5.51 -4.60
N PHE A 78 -10.85 5.57 -4.04
CA PHE A 78 -12.03 4.85 -4.51
C PHE A 78 -13.09 5.82 -5.05
#